data_AF-A0A1G8AAM2-F1
#
_entry.id   AF-A0A1G8AAM2-F1
#
_cell.length_a   1.000
_cell.length_b   1.000
_cell.length_c   1.000
_cell.angle_alpha   90.00
_cell.angle_beta   90.00
_cell.angle_gamma   90.00
#
_symmetry.space_group_name_H-M   'P 1'
#
loop_
_entity.id
_entity.type
_entity.pdbx_description
1 polymer ?
#
loop_
_entity_poly.entity_id
_entity_poly.type
_entity_poly.pdbx_seq_one_letter_code
_entity_poly.pdbx_strand_id
1 'polypeptide(L)'
;MTVEAGRIALDAGRGGRVEAGPGECVLYPHDRSADVQWDDLVLLPVRLPQQEVAVLAAADTGLPEEAFRFLSARPLSPQLGQLWVHTTGHLRDQLLLSPGESVNPFVHRGLVVAAAAAAFQVFPNTAMTCDYVPDAGDVRPAAVRRAVAFIDAHLSLPITISDAADAARTTPYALRAGLRRHLGTTFSAYLRRARCDATRHDLARAADVDAAVLGDVATRWGFADATQLRAALGGHDGNS
;
A
#
# COMPACT_ATOMS: atom_id res chain seq x y z
N MET A 1 13.62 -8.15 -3.35
CA MET A 1 14.59 -8.36 -4.45
C MET A 1 13.85 -9.00 -5.60
N THR A 2 14.17 -8.62 -6.83
CA THR A 2 13.58 -9.18 -8.05
C THR A 2 14.65 -9.94 -8.82
N VAL A 3 14.35 -11.16 -9.28
CA VAL A 3 15.29 -11.99 -10.05
C VAL A 3 15.06 -11.73 -11.53
N GLU A 4 16.08 -11.24 -12.24
CA GLU A 4 16.01 -10.92 -13.66
C GLU A 4 16.50 -12.09 -14.52
N ALA A 5 17.52 -12.81 -14.04
CA ALA A 5 18.03 -14.05 -14.63
C ALA A 5 18.58 -14.99 -13.54
N GLY A 6 18.70 -16.27 -13.87
CA GLY A 6 19.17 -17.30 -12.93
C GLY A 6 18.15 -17.71 -11.87
N ARG A 7 18.66 -18.25 -10.77
CA ARG A 7 17.88 -18.71 -9.61
C ARG A 7 18.56 -18.34 -8.30
N ILE A 8 17.74 -18.07 -7.29
CA ILE A 8 18.16 -17.87 -5.91
C ILE A 8 17.31 -18.75 -4.99
N ALA A 9 17.95 -19.37 -4.01
CA ALA A 9 17.30 -20.03 -2.89
C ALA A 9 17.79 -19.38 -1.59
N LEU A 10 16.85 -19.02 -0.71
CA LEU A 10 17.11 -18.34 0.55
C LEU A 10 16.49 -19.15 1.68
N ASP A 11 17.32 -19.63 2.61
CA ASP A 11 16.90 -20.36 3.79
C ASP A 11 17.12 -19.49 5.04
N ALA A 12 16.02 -19.04 5.63
CA ALA A 12 16.03 -18.23 6.85
C ALA A 12 15.75 -19.07 8.11
N GLY A 13 16.01 -20.38 8.08
CA GLY A 13 15.78 -21.33 9.16
C GLY A 13 14.29 -21.50 9.45
N ARG A 14 13.81 -20.96 10.59
CA ARG A 14 12.38 -21.04 11.00
C ARG A 14 11.41 -20.40 10.00
N GLY A 15 11.89 -19.56 9.08
CA GLY A 15 11.09 -18.96 8.01
C GLY A 15 10.90 -19.84 6.77
N GLY A 16 11.55 -21.01 6.72
CA GLY A 16 11.56 -21.91 5.58
C GLY A 16 12.48 -21.48 4.45
N ARG A 17 12.73 -22.42 3.53
CA ARG A 17 13.47 -22.19 2.28
C ARG A 17 12.53 -21.62 1.22
N VAL A 18 12.93 -20.52 0.61
CA VAL A 18 12.22 -19.86 -0.49
C VAL A 18 13.11 -19.88 -1.72
N GLU A 19 12.55 -20.26 -2.86
CA GLU A 19 13.23 -20.24 -4.15
C GLU A 19 12.55 -19.22 -5.05
N ALA A 20 13.34 -18.53 -5.88
CA ALA A 20 12.86 -17.59 -6.87
C ALA A 20 13.69 -17.72 -8.16
N GLY A 21 12.99 -17.80 -9.29
CA GLY A 21 13.54 -17.76 -10.64
C GLY A 21 13.24 -16.45 -11.37
N PRO A 22 13.53 -16.37 -12.69
CA PRO A 22 13.37 -15.13 -13.45
C PRO A 22 11.94 -14.61 -13.43
N GLY A 23 11.76 -13.32 -13.18
CA GLY A 23 10.45 -12.67 -13.06
C GLY A 23 9.75 -12.90 -11.71
N GLU A 24 10.41 -13.56 -10.76
CA GLU A 24 9.91 -13.74 -9.40
C GLU A 24 10.65 -12.82 -8.42
N CYS A 25 10.11 -12.72 -7.20
CA CYS A 25 10.69 -11.89 -6.17
C CYS A 25 10.73 -12.59 -4.81
N VAL A 26 11.72 -12.19 -4.02
CA VAL A 26 11.95 -12.66 -2.67
C VAL A 26 12.40 -11.49 -1.80
N LEU A 27 11.91 -11.43 -0.57
CA LEU A 27 12.37 -10.47 0.43
C LEU A 27 13.59 -11.05 1.15
N TYR A 28 14.67 -10.28 1.23
CA TYR A 28 15.78 -10.62 2.11
C TYR A 28 15.44 -10.19 3.54
N PRO A 29 15.45 -11.10 4.54
CA PRO A 29 15.12 -10.72 5.89
C PRO A 29 16.27 -9.86 6.48
N HIS A 30 15.95 -8.68 7.00
CA HIS A 30 16.95 -7.76 7.56
C HIS A 30 17.25 -8.00 9.05
N ASP A 31 16.42 -8.79 9.73
CA ASP A 31 16.46 -9.04 11.17
C ASP A 31 17.17 -10.34 11.57
N ARG A 32 17.61 -11.15 10.58
CA ARG A 32 18.23 -12.46 10.80
C ARG A 32 19.19 -12.83 9.68
N SER A 33 20.11 -13.74 9.96
CA SER A 33 20.95 -14.37 8.94
C SER A 33 20.13 -15.35 8.08
N ALA A 34 20.46 -15.45 6.80
CA ALA A 34 19.91 -16.44 5.89
C ALA A 34 21.02 -17.06 5.04
N ASP A 35 20.94 -18.36 4.83
CA ASP A 35 21.79 -19.06 3.89
C ASP A 35 21.24 -18.83 2.48
N VAL A 36 22.10 -18.36 1.59
CA VAL A 36 21.72 -18.01 0.22
C VAL A 36 22.50 -18.88 -0.76
N GLN A 37 21.79 -19.60 -1.60
CA GLN A 37 22.34 -20.35 -2.72
C GLN A 37 21.86 -19.68 -4.01
N TRP A 38 22.72 -19.63 -5.03
CA TRP A 38 22.37 -19.03 -6.31
C TRP A 38 23.03 -19.76 -7.47
N ASP A 39 22.40 -19.64 -8.64
CA ASP A 39 22.89 -20.15 -9.92
C ASP A 39 22.60 -19.11 -11.01
N ASP A 40 23.66 -18.66 -11.70
CA ASP A 40 23.63 -17.67 -12.79
C ASP A 40 22.76 -16.41 -12.52
N LEU A 41 22.90 -15.83 -11.33
CA LEU A 41 21.93 -14.88 -10.77
C LEU A 41 22.18 -13.43 -11.20
N VAL A 42 21.17 -12.82 -11.82
CA VAL A 42 21.04 -11.37 -11.99
C VAL A 42 19.84 -10.90 -11.16
N LEU A 43 20.08 -9.94 -10.25
CA LEU A 43 19.08 -9.47 -9.30
C LEU A 43 19.00 -7.95 -9.28
N LEU A 44 17.78 -7.44 -9.13
CA LEU A 44 17.50 -6.04 -8.83
C LEU A 44 17.20 -5.91 -7.33
N PRO A 45 18.17 -5.44 -6.52
CA PRO A 45 17.95 -5.22 -5.10
C PRO A 45 17.30 -3.85 -4.90
N VAL A 46 16.24 -3.81 -4.11
CA VAL A 46 15.67 -2.56 -3.60
C VAL A 46 15.78 -2.61 -2.10
N ARG A 47 16.54 -1.66 -1.54
CA ARG A 47 16.70 -1.51 -0.09
C ARG A 47 15.67 -0.51 0.40
N LEU A 48 14.76 -0.99 1.24
CA LEU A 48 13.74 -0.14 1.86
C LEU A 48 14.07 0.07 3.33
N PRO A 49 13.94 1.30 3.85
CA PRO A 49 13.99 1.50 5.29
C PRO A 49 12.78 0.78 5.89
N GLN A 50 13.01 -0.20 6.76
CA GLN A 50 11.92 -0.91 7.45
C GLN A 50 10.99 0.07 8.18
N GLN A 51 11.53 1.19 8.67
CA GLN A 51 10.77 2.26 9.30
C GLN A 51 9.72 2.88 8.37
N GLU A 52 10.01 3.08 7.08
CA GLU A 52 9.02 3.63 6.14
C GLU A 52 7.85 2.67 5.92
N VAL A 53 8.12 1.37 5.88
CA VAL A 53 7.07 0.35 5.80
C VAL A 53 6.29 0.28 7.12
N ALA A 54 6.97 0.40 8.26
CA ALA A 54 6.36 0.40 9.58
C ALA A 54 5.43 1.62 9.77
N VAL A 55 5.82 2.81 9.33
CA VAL A 55 4.98 4.02 9.33
C VAL A 55 3.73 3.81 8.50
N LEU A 56 3.85 3.24 7.29
CA LEU A 56 2.70 2.91 6.45
C LEU A 56 1.79 1.86 7.12
N ALA A 57 2.37 0.83 7.73
CA ALA A 57 1.63 -0.19 8.45
C ALA A 57 0.93 0.39 9.68
N ALA A 58 1.57 1.29 10.44
CA ALA A 58 0.98 1.97 11.58
C ALA A 58 -0.18 2.87 11.15
N ALA A 59 -0.03 3.63 10.06
CA ALA A 59 -1.08 4.47 9.51
C ALA A 59 -2.28 3.66 8.97
N ASP A 60 -2.05 2.48 8.39
CA ASP A 60 -3.11 1.62 7.83
C ASP A 60 -3.75 0.69 8.88
N THR A 61 -2.98 0.26 9.88
CA THR A 61 -3.39 -0.80 10.83
C THR A 61 -3.41 -0.40 12.31
N GLY A 62 -2.84 0.74 12.69
CA GLY A 62 -2.66 1.14 14.09
C GLY A 62 -1.68 0.25 14.88
N LEU A 63 -0.98 -0.66 14.20
CA LEU A 63 0.10 -1.44 14.79
C LEU A 63 1.24 -0.48 15.20
N PRO A 64 1.78 -0.57 16.43
CA PRO A 64 2.97 0.19 16.80
C PRO A 64 4.10 -0.08 15.81
N GLU A 65 4.81 0.95 15.38
CA GLU A 65 5.87 0.84 14.37
C GLU A 65 6.94 -0.20 14.79
N GLU A 66 7.27 -0.24 16.08
CA GLU A 66 8.21 -1.19 16.67
C GLU A 66 7.75 -2.64 16.63
N ALA A 67 6.44 -2.90 16.45
CA ALA A 67 5.86 -4.24 16.32
C ALA A 67 5.79 -4.72 14.86
N PHE A 68 6.11 -3.86 13.88
CA PHE A 68 6.08 -4.23 12.47
C PHE A 68 7.24 -5.17 12.08
N ARG A 69 6.93 -6.38 11.61
CA ARG A 69 7.90 -7.34 11.07
C ARG A 69 7.33 -8.04 9.84
N PHE A 70 8.20 -8.34 8.87
CA PHE A 70 7.85 -9.29 7.82
C PHE A 70 7.92 -10.71 8.37
N LEU A 71 6.90 -11.51 8.06
CA LEU A 71 6.74 -12.88 8.55
C LEU A 71 7.28 -13.91 7.56
N SER A 72 7.33 -13.57 6.27
CA SER A 72 7.86 -14.45 5.23
C SER A 72 8.64 -13.69 4.17
N ALA A 73 9.68 -14.34 3.65
CA ALA A 73 10.44 -13.90 2.50
C ALA A 73 9.67 -14.10 1.17
N ARG A 74 8.64 -14.96 1.18
CA ARG A 74 7.85 -15.32 0.01
C ARG A 74 6.67 -14.34 -0.16
N PRO A 75 6.37 -13.90 -1.40
CA PRO A 75 5.12 -13.20 -1.69
C PRO A 75 3.90 -13.99 -1.26
N LEU A 76 2.82 -13.30 -0.85
CA LEU A 76 1.54 -13.92 -0.51
C LEU A 76 0.96 -14.76 -1.66
N SER A 77 1.15 -14.32 -2.89
CA SER A 77 0.76 -15.03 -4.10
C SER A 77 1.66 -14.64 -5.28
N PRO A 78 1.72 -15.46 -6.35
CA PRO A 78 2.44 -15.10 -7.57
C PRO A 78 1.93 -13.78 -8.19
N GLN A 79 0.62 -13.52 -8.15
CA GLN A 79 0.02 -12.31 -8.68
C GLN A 79 0.47 -11.06 -7.92
N LEU A 80 0.54 -11.13 -6.59
CA LEU A 80 1.10 -10.06 -5.78
C LEU A 80 2.63 -9.94 -5.98
N GLY A 81 3.32 -11.05 -6.20
CA GLY A 81 4.74 -11.03 -6.61
C GLY A 81 4.98 -10.20 -7.87
N GLN A 82 4.08 -10.26 -8.85
CA GLN A 82 4.16 -9.44 -10.06
C GLN A 82 3.99 -7.94 -9.80
N LEU A 83 3.18 -7.54 -8.81
CA LEU A 83 3.08 -6.14 -8.40
C LEU A 83 4.44 -5.60 -7.95
N TRP A 84 5.19 -6.37 -7.15
CA TRP A 84 6.54 -6.00 -6.74
C TRP A 84 7.51 -5.93 -7.93
N VAL A 85 7.49 -6.94 -8.80
CA VAL A 85 8.34 -6.99 -10.02
C VAL A 85 8.10 -5.75 -10.89
N HIS A 86 6.84 -5.41 -11.14
CA HIS A 86 6.47 -4.22 -11.93
C HIS A 86 6.91 -2.92 -11.24
N THR A 87 6.66 -2.80 -9.93
CA THR A 87 7.02 -1.61 -9.14
C THR A 87 8.54 -1.39 -9.14
N THR A 88 9.32 -2.46 -8.95
CA THR A 88 10.78 -2.40 -8.94
C THR A 88 11.38 -2.14 -10.31
N GLY A 89 10.80 -2.69 -11.37
CA GLY A 89 11.16 -2.34 -12.75
C GLY A 89 10.93 -0.85 -13.03
N HIS A 90 9.76 -0.32 -12.67
CA HIS A 90 9.46 1.11 -12.81
C HIS A 90 10.45 1.99 -12.02
N LEU A 91 10.78 1.62 -10.78
CA LEU A 91 11.77 2.30 -9.95
C LEU A 91 13.14 2.36 -10.64
N ARG A 92 13.63 1.22 -11.15
CA ARG A 92 14.90 1.12 -11.88
C ARG A 92 14.88 2.03 -13.10
N ASP A 93 13.84 1.94 -13.91
CA ASP A 93 13.77 2.69 -15.17
C ASP A 93 13.76 4.20 -14.91
N GLN A 94 13.04 4.67 -13.87
CA GLN A 94 13.05 6.08 -13.44
C GLN A 94 14.42 6.54 -12.94
N LEU A 95 15.15 5.70 -12.20
CA LEU A 95 16.49 6.03 -11.71
C LEU A 95 17.56 6.00 -12.82
N LEU A 96 17.42 5.11 -13.81
CA LEU A 96 18.33 5.03 -14.95
C LEU A 96 18.15 6.17 -15.96
N LEU A 97 16.98 6.81 -16.00
CA LEU A 97 16.71 7.98 -16.84
C LEU A 97 17.35 9.28 -16.29
N SER A 98 17.85 9.27 -15.05
CA SER A 98 18.60 10.40 -14.46
C SER A 98 19.97 9.96 -13.91
N PRO A 99 20.87 9.39 -14.73
CA PRO A 99 22.17 8.96 -14.26
C PRO A 99 23.07 10.19 -14.02
N GLY A 100 23.28 10.55 -12.76
CA GLY A 100 24.25 11.58 -12.35
C GLY A 100 23.66 12.91 -11.88
N GLU A 101 22.35 13.14 -12.04
CA GLU A 101 21.64 14.20 -11.35
C GLU A 101 21.01 13.65 -10.07
N SER A 102 21.06 14.41 -8.98
CA SER A 102 20.29 14.09 -7.78
C SER A 102 18.81 14.06 -8.16
N VAL A 103 18.21 12.87 -8.16
CA VAL A 103 16.76 12.69 -8.36
C VAL A 103 16.03 13.70 -7.49
N ASN A 104 15.09 14.43 -8.09
CA ASN A 104 14.29 15.42 -7.37
C ASN A 104 13.78 14.81 -6.04
N PRO A 105 14.01 15.45 -4.88
CA PRO A 105 13.67 14.88 -3.58
C PRO A 105 12.21 14.45 -3.45
N PHE A 106 11.27 15.12 -4.12
CA PHE A 106 9.86 14.76 -4.13
C PHE A 106 9.60 13.48 -4.95
N VAL A 107 10.26 13.33 -6.10
CA VAL A 107 10.21 12.12 -6.92
C VAL A 107 10.82 10.96 -6.14
N HIS A 108 11.99 11.16 -5.54
CA HIS A 108 12.63 10.16 -4.69
C HIS A 108 11.72 9.73 -3.53
N ARG A 109 11.08 10.67 -2.83
CA ARG A 109 10.12 10.37 -1.77
C ARG A 109 8.93 9.55 -2.28
N GLY A 110 8.35 9.94 -3.41
CA GLY A 110 7.24 9.21 -4.04
C GLY A 110 7.62 7.77 -4.40
N LEU A 111 8.81 7.58 -4.96
CA LEU A 111 9.37 6.27 -5.28
C LEU A 111 9.57 5.39 -4.03
N VAL A 112 10.09 5.95 -2.94
CA VAL A 112 10.24 5.24 -1.66
C VAL A 112 8.88 4.81 -1.11
N VAL A 113 7.89 5.71 -1.11
CA VAL A 113 6.54 5.41 -0.62
C VAL A 113 5.87 4.32 -1.46
N ALA A 114 6.00 4.38 -2.79
CA ALA A 114 5.46 3.37 -3.68
C ALA A 114 6.07 1.99 -3.42
N ALA A 115 7.40 1.93 -3.27
CA ALA A 115 8.10 0.69 -2.96
C ALA A 115 7.73 0.13 -1.59
N ALA A 116 7.61 0.98 -0.57
CA ALA A 116 7.19 0.59 0.78
C ALA A 116 5.74 0.06 0.80
N ALA A 117 4.83 0.72 0.09
CA ALA A 117 3.44 0.26 -0.05
C ALA A 117 3.33 -1.07 -0.81
N ALA A 118 4.16 -1.28 -1.84
CA ALA A 118 4.23 -2.56 -2.54
C ALA A 118 4.79 -3.66 -1.60
N ALA A 119 5.87 -3.41 -0.87
CA ALA A 119 6.42 -4.37 0.09
C ALA A 119 5.38 -4.76 1.16
N PHE A 120 4.66 -3.77 1.71
CA PHE A 120 3.59 -3.97 2.68
C PHE A 120 2.46 -4.87 2.16
N GLN A 121 2.10 -4.76 0.88
CA GLN A 121 1.01 -5.56 0.30
C GLN A 121 1.45 -6.95 -0.17
N VAL A 122 2.70 -7.08 -0.63
CA VAL A 122 3.18 -8.30 -1.30
C VAL A 122 3.70 -9.33 -0.30
N PHE A 123 4.43 -8.89 0.74
CA PHE A 123 5.07 -9.79 1.69
C PHE A 123 4.26 -9.91 2.99
N PRO A 124 4.03 -11.15 3.48
CA PRO A 124 3.38 -11.37 4.76
C PRO A 124 4.05 -10.58 5.89
N ASN A 125 3.27 -9.89 6.71
CA ASN A 125 3.77 -9.06 7.80
C ASN A 125 2.84 -9.07 9.01
N THR A 126 3.33 -8.60 10.17
CA THR A 126 2.58 -8.59 11.43
C THR A 126 1.32 -7.72 11.38
N ALA A 127 1.24 -6.73 10.50
CA ALA A 127 0.02 -5.95 10.29
C ALA A 127 -1.06 -6.72 9.49
N MET A 128 -0.71 -7.81 8.81
CA MET A 128 -1.69 -8.71 8.19
C MET A 128 -2.28 -9.73 9.17
N THR A 129 -1.52 -10.05 10.23
CA THR A 129 -1.94 -11.00 11.27
C THR A 129 -2.34 -10.30 12.57
N CYS A 130 -2.15 -8.98 12.69
CA CYS A 130 -2.64 -8.20 13.84
C CYS A 130 -4.17 -8.28 13.97
N ASP A 131 -4.85 -8.72 12.91
CA ASP A 131 -6.27 -8.95 12.90
C ASP A 131 -6.69 -10.35 13.42
N TYR A 132 -5.74 -11.28 13.61
CA TYR A 132 -5.99 -12.63 14.16
C TYR A 132 -5.84 -12.65 15.68
N VAL A 133 -6.93 -12.30 16.36
CA VAL A 133 -7.20 -12.67 17.75
C VAL A 133 -8.53 -13.42 17.73
N PRO A 134 -8.64 -14.64 18.29
CA PRO A 134 -9.93 -15.25 18.52
C PRO A 134 -10.69 -14.33 19.49
N ASP A 135 -11.83 -13.82 19.05
CA ASP A 135 -12.76 -12.97 19.83
C ASP A 135 -12.58 -11.44 19.72
N ALA A 136 -12.56 -10.90 18.50
CA ALA A 136 -12.90 -9.50 18.29
C ALA A 136 -14.39 -9.30 18.52
N GLY A 137 -14.73 -8.84 19.73
CA GLY A 137 -16.06 -8.41 20.11
C GLY A 137 -16.71 -7.53 19.02
N ASP A 138 -17.94 -7.90 18.70
CA ASP A 138 -18.82 -7.34 17.68
C ASP A 138 -18.77 -5.80 17.64
N VAL A 139 -18.15 -5.23 16.60
CA VAL A 139 -18.26 -3.79 16.37
C VAL A 139 -19.68 -3.48 16.01
N ARG A 140 -20.37 -2.87 16.97
CA ARG A 140 -21.77 -2.45 16.83
C ARG A 140 -21.88 -1.57 15.57
N PRO A 141 -22.89 -1.79 14.70
CA PRO A 141 -23.10 -1.01 13.47
C PRO A 141 -23.08 0.52 13.67
N ALA A 142 -23.39 1.01 14.88
CA ALA A 142 -23.30 2.41 15.24
C ALA A 142 -21.88 3.00 15.23
N ALA A 143 -20.84 2.20 15.54
CA ALA A 143 -19.45 2.65 15.48
C ALA A 143 -18.99 2.81 14.02
N VAL A 144 -19.33 1.84 13.15
CA VAL A 144 -19.05 1.93 11.72
C VAL A 144 -19.73 3.15 11.10
N ARG A 145 -20.99 3.42 11.43
CA ARG A 145 -21.68 4.64 10.97
C ARG A 145 -21.00 5.93 11.40
N ARG A 146 -20.49 6.01 12.64
CA ARG A 146 -19.74 7.19 13.11
C ARG A 146 -18.42 7.38 12.36
N ALA A 147 -17.69 6.29 12.13
CA ALA A 147 -16.45 6.33 11.37
C ALA A 147 -16.68 6.77 9.92
N VAL A 148 -17.70 6.22 9.26
CA VAL A 148 -18.10 6.62 7.90
C VAL A 148 -18.46 8.11 7.85
N ALA A 149 -19.29 8.59 8.78
CA ALA A 149 -19.64 10.01 8.85
C ALA A 149 -18.41 10.91 9.07
N PHE A 150 -17.45 10.46 9.89
CA PHE A 150 -16.18 11.16 10.05
C PHE A 150 -15.36 11.18 8.76
N ILE A 151 -15.23 10.05 8.08
CA ILE A 151 -14.49 9.93 6.82
C ILE A 151 -15.08 10.86 5.75
N ASP A 152 -16.40 10.78 5.55
CA ASP A 152 -17.11 11.57 4.54
C ASP A 152 -16.99 13.09 4.81
N ALA A 153 -16.92 13.50 6.08
CA ALA A 153 -16.73 14.91 6.46
C ALA A 153 -15.29 15.42 6.26
N HIS A 154 -14.30 14.53 6.16
CA HIS A 154 -12.88 14.89 6.13
C HIS A 154 -12.14 14.34 4.90
N LEU A 155 -12.85 14.07 3.80
CA LEU A 155 -12.29 13.46 2.59
C LEU A 155 -11.11 14.23 1.99
N SER A 156 -11.05 15.56 2.14
CA SER A 156 -9.96 16.40 1.63
C SER A 156 -8.70 16.41 2.51
N LEU A 157 -8.75 15.80 3.71
CA LEU A 157 -7.64 15.77 4.65
C LEU A 157 -6.90 14.43 4.60
N PRO A 158 -5.61 14.37 4.98
CA PRO A 158 -4.85 13.13 5.08
C PRO A 158 -5.24 12.32 6.33
N ILE A 159 -6.53 11.96 6.46
CA ILE A 159 -7.05 11.19 7.59
C ILE A 159 -6.58 9.74 7.56
N THR A 160 -6.31 9.20 8.75
CA THR A 160 -5.92 7.82 8.99
C THR A 160 -7.08 7.01 9.57
N ILE A 161 -6.92 5.69 9.62
CA ILE A 161 -7.90 4.84 10.29
C ILE A 161 -7.96 5.10 11.80
N SER A 162 -6.86 5.57 12.39
CA SER A 162 -6.79 5.94 13.81
C SER A 162 -7.66 7.14 14.10
N ASP A 163 -7.59 8.19 13.27
CA ASP A 163 -8.45 9.37 13.40
C ASP A 163 -9.94 8.99 13.34
N ALA A 164 -10.29 8.11 12.40
CA ALA A 164 -11.66 7.63 12.24
C ALA A 164 -12.12 6.72 13.40
N ALA A 165 -11.20 5.93 13.96
CA ALA A 165 -11.49 5.08 15.11
C ALA A 165 -11.73 5.91 16.37
N ASP A 166 -10.92 6.95 16.60
CA ASP A 166 -11.08 7.89 17.71
C ASP A 166 -12.42 8.62 17.62
N ALA A 167 -12.76 9.15 16.43
CA ALA A 167 -14.07 9.76 16.18
C ALA A 167 -15.24 8.77 16.37
N ALA A 168 -15.02 7.50 16.04
CA ALA A 168 -16.00 6.45 16.24
C ALA A 168 -16.03 5.88 17.68
N ARG A 169 -15.14 6.34 18.58
CA ARG A 169 -14.96 5.80 19.94
C ARG A 169 -14.74 4.29 19.94
N THR A 170 -13.83 3.84 19.09
CA THR A 170 -13.45 2.44 18.93
C THR A 170 -11.95 2.33 18.66
N THR A 171 -11.44 1.11 18.52
CA THR A 171 -10.03 0.91 18.15
C THR A 171 -9.89 0.79 16.62
N PRO A 172 -8.73 1.14 16.03
CA PRO A 172 -8.47 0.95 14.60
C PRO A 172 -8.79 -0.47 14.12
N TYR A 173 -8.44 -1.45 14.95
CA TYR A 173 -8.73 -2.86 14.74
C TYR A 173 -10.23 -3.14 14.61
N ALA A 174 -10.99 -2.75 15.62
CA ALA A 174 -12.43 -2.93 15.67
C ALA A 174 -13.09 -2.23 14.46
N LEU A 175 -12.63 -1.02 14.11
CA LEU A 175 -13.12 -0.33 12.92
C LEU A 175 -12.84 -1.10 11.61
N ARG A 176 -11.64 -1.65 11.39
CA ARG A 176 -11.36 -2.49 10.19
C ARG A 176 -12.27 -3.70 10.11
N ALA A 177 -12.39 -4.44 11.22
CA ALA A 177 -13.25 -5.61 11.28
C ALA A 177 -14.70 -5.22 10.98
N GLY A 178 -15.16 -4.09 11.53
CA GLY A 178 -16.46 -3.52 11.25
C GLY A 178 -16.67 -3.12 9.79
N LEU A 179 -15.72 -2.42 9.17
CA LEU A 179 -15.77 -2.03 7.74
C LEU A 179 -15.79 -3.25 6.82
N ARG A 180 -14.95 -4.26 7.07
CA ARG A 180 -14.94 -5.50 6.30
C ARG A 180 -16.24 -6.28 6.46
N ARG A 181 -16.72 -6.45 7.70
CA ARG A 181 -17.93 -7.23 7.99
C ARG A 181 -19.20 -6.56 7.48
N HIS A 182 -19.34 -5.25 7.69
CA HIS A 182 -20.59 -4.54 7.43
C HIS A 182 -20.63 -3.83 6.08
N LEU A 183 -19.48 -3.51 5.47
CA LEU A 183 -19.39 -2.82 4.17
C LEU A 183 -18.56 -3.57 3.12
N GLY A 184 -17.96 -4.72 3.46
CA GLY A 184 -17.16 -5.51 2.51
C GLY A 184 -15.91 -4.80 2.00
N THR A 185 -15.41 -3.78 2.69
CA THR A 185 -14.34 -2.91 2.19
C THR A 185 -13.28 -2.60 3.26
N THR A 186 -12.15 -2.04 2.83
CA THR A 186 -11.11 -1.50 3.71
C THR A 186 -11.25 0.02 3.86
N PHE A 187 -10.62 0.60 4.88
CA PHE A 187 -10.60 2.06 5.08
C PHE A 187 -10.06 2.78 3.83
N SER A 188 -8.89 2.37 3.35
CA SER A 188 -8.21 2.96 2.20
C SER A 188 -9.03 2.82 0.90
N ALA A 189 -9.71 1.69 0.71
CA ALA A 189 -10.60 1.49 -0.44
C ALA A 189 -11.88 2.35 -0.35
N TYR A 190 -12.48 2.45 0.84
CA TYR A 190 -13.64 3.33 1.09
C TYR A 190 -13.28 4.80 0.85
N LEU A 191 -12.19 5.28 1.46
CA LEU A 191 -11.71 6.66 1.33
C LEU A 191 -11.41 7.02 -0.12
N ARG A 192 -10.74 6.13 -0.86
CA ARG A 192 -10.47 6.32 -2.29
C ARG A 192 -11.77 6.45 -3.10
N ARG A 193 -12.74 5.57 -2.87
CA ARG A 193 -14.04 5.61 -3.56
C ARG A 193 -14.78 6.91 -3.27
N ALA A 194 -14.87 7.30 -2.01
CA ALA A 194 -15.55 8.53 -1.59
C ALA A 194 -14.87 9.79 -2.19
N ARG A 195 -13.54 9.82 -2.27
CA ARG A 195 -12.79 10.90 -2.96
C ARG A 195 -13.06 10.94 -4.46
N CYS A 196 -13.15 9.78 -5.12
CA CYS A 196 -13.57 9.74 -6.53
C CYS A 196 -14.99 10.29 -6.70
N ASP A 197 -15.93 9.90 -5.84
CA ASP A 197 -17.32 10.35 -5.90
C ASP A 197 -17.42 11.88 -5.67
N ALA A 198 -16.69 12.41 -4.69
CA ALA A 198 -16.58 13.85 -4.45
C ALA A 198 -15.97 14.60 -5.64
N THR A 199 -14.93 14.03 -6.27
CA THR A 199 -14.33 14.59 -7.47
C THR A 199 -15.32 14.64 -8.64
N ARG A 200 -16.07 13.56 -8.88
CA ARG A 200 -17.12 13.55 -9.92
C ARG A 200 -18.17 14.63 -9.66
N HIS A 201 -18.52 14.85 -8.39
CA HIS A 201 -19.44 15.92 -8.01
C HIS A 201 -18.89 17.32 -8.31
N ASP A 202 -17.63 17.60 -7.95
CA ASP A 202 -16.98 18.88 -8.23
C ASP A 202 -16.85 19.14 -9.74
N LEU A 203 -16.45 18.13 -10.51
CA LEU A 203 -16.33 18.23 -11.97
C LEU A 203 -17.68 18.46 -12.65
N ALA A 204 -18.76 17.84 -12.17
CA ALA A 204 -20.10 18.06 -12.70
C ALA A 204 -20.64 19.48 -12.46
N ARG A 205 -20.06 20.23 -11.51
CA ARG A 205 -20.45 21.61 -11.19
C ARG A 205 -19.58 22.66 -11.89
N ALA A 206 -18.44 22.26 -12.45
CA ALA A 206 -17.57 23.16 -13.20
C ALA A 206 -18.21 23.51 -14.56
N ALA A 207 -18.19 24.79 -14.91
CA ALA A 207 -18.74 25.27 -16.19
C ALA A 207 -17.85 24.89 -17.38
N ASP A 208 -16.53 24.80 -17.16
CA ASP A 208 -15.55 24.29 -18.11
C ASP A 208 -14.49 23.48 -17.33
N VAL A 209 -14.05 22.34 -17.86
CA VAL A 209 -13.11 21.43 -17.22
C VAL A 209 -11.84 21.39 -18.05
N ASP A 210 -10.95 22.33 -17.77
CA ASP A 210 -9.61 22.36 -18.36
C ASP A 210 -8.58 21.59 -17.53
N ALA A 211 -7.33 21.55 -18.01
CA ALA A 211 -6.24 20.84 -17.33
C ALA A 211 -5.88 21.44 -15.96
N ALA A 212 -6.09 22.75 -15.76
CA ALA A 212 -5.80 23.42 -14.49
C ALA A 212 -6.88 23.05 -13.44
N VAL A 213 -8.15 23.11 -13.83
CA VAL A 213 -9.28 22.68 -12.97
C VAL A 213 -9.14 21.21 -12.57
N LEU A 214 -8.74 20.33 -13.49
CA LEU A 214 -8.49 18.92 -13.17
C LEU A 214 -7.33 18.72 -12.20
N GLY A 215 -6.25 19.50 -12.34
CA GLY A 215 -5.10 19.48 -11.43
C GLY A 215 -5.50 19.94 -10.01
N ASP A 216 -6.21 21.05 -9.91
CA ASP A 216 -6.66 21.62 -8.64
C ASP A 216 -7.63 20.68 -7.91
N VAL A 217 -8.58 20.09 -8.65
CA VAL A 217 -9.54 19.11 -8.10
C VAL A 217 -8.82 17.82 -7.69
N ALA A 218 -7.82 17.36 -8.46
CA ALA A 218 -7.00 16.20 -8.08
C ALA A 218 -6.26 16.44 -6.76
N THR A 219 -5.55 17.56 -6.62
CA THR A 219 -4.81 17.89 -5.40
C THR A 219 -5.75 18.06 -4.21
N ARG A 220 -6.90 18.72 -4.40
CA ARG A 220 -7.91 18.93 -3.34
C ARG A 220 -8.44 17.64 -2.74
N TRP A 221 -8.61 16.60 -3.56
CA TRP A 221 -9.11 15.30 -3.12
C TRP A 221 -7.99 14.28 -2.84
N GLY A 222 -6.74 14.72 -2.79
CA GLY A 222 -5.60 13.89 -2.38
C GLY A 222 -5.09 12.93 -3.46
N PHE A 223 -5.30 13.25 -4.74
CA PHE A 223 -4.61 12.63 -5.86
C PHE A 223 -3.33 13.42 -6.19
N ALA A 224 -2.26 12.70 -6.52
CA ALA A 224 -0.95 13.28 -6.80
C ALA A 224 -0.96 14.14 -8.07
N ASP A 225 -1.74 13.75 -9.09
CA ASP A 225 -1.90 14.50 -10.33
C ASP A 225 -3.21 14.12 -11.06
N ALA A 226 -3.46 14.81 -12.17
CA ALA A 226 -4.63 14.57 -13.03
C ALA A 226 -4.61 13.20 -13.74
N THR A 227 -3.44 12.57 -13.89
CA THR A 227 -3.31 11.23 -14.49
C THR A 227 -3.78 10.16 -13.52
N GLN A 228 -3.35 10.23 -12.26
CA GLN A 228 -3.79 9.37 -11.18
C GLN A 228 -5.29 9.53 -10.93
N LEU A 229 -5.80 10.76 -10.98
CA LEU A 229 -7.23 11.03 -10.92
C LEU A 229 -7.98 10.34 -12.07
N ARG A 230 -7.53 10.50 -13.32
CA ARG A 230 -8.17 9.85 -14.49
C ARG A 230 -8.19 8.33 -14.38
N ALA A 231 -7.08 7.72 -13.96
CA ALA A 231 -7.02 6.28 -13.73
C ALA A 231 -8.00 5.83 -12.63
N ALA A 232 -8.14 6.61 -11.56
CA ALA A 232 -9.08 6.33 -10.47
C ALA A 232 -10.55 6.49 -10.89
N LEU A 233 -10.85 7.40 -11.83
CA LEU A 233 -12.20 7.58 -12.39
C LEU A 233 -12.58 6.48 -13.38
N GLY A 234 -11.64 6.03 -14.22
CA GLY A 234 -11.88 5.04 -15.28
C GLY A 234 -11.90 3.57 -14.84
N GLY A 235 -11.49 3.27 -13.59
CA GLY A 235 -11.44 1.89 -13.07
C GLY A 235 -12.79 1.26 -12.70
N HIS A 236 -13.93 1.93 -12.93
CA HIS A 236 -15.25 1.47 -12.46
C HIS A 236 -16.26 1.12 -13.58
N ASP A 237 -15.91 1.26 -14.86
CA ASP A 237 -16.81 1.03 -16.01
C ASP A 237 -16.58 -0.34 -16.70
N GLY A 238 -16.06 -1.33 -15.98
CA GLY A 238 -15.70 -2.64 -16.52
C GLY A 238 -16.23 -3.82 -15.70
N ASN A 239 -17.52 -3.84 -15.37
CA ASN A 239 -18.24 -5.09 -15.08
C ASN A 239 -19.76 -4.84 -15.18
N SER A 240 -20.31 -5.07 -16.37
CA SER A 240 -21.74 -5.38 -16.59
C SER A 240 -21.81 -6.64 -17.42
#